data_AF-A0A3M1B518-F1
#
_entry.id   AF-A0A3M1B518-F1
#
_cell.length_a   1.000
_cell.length_b   1.000
_cell.length_c   1.000
_cell.angle_alpha   90.00
_cell.angle_beta   90.00
_cell.angle_gamma   90.00
#
_symmetry.space_group_name_H-M   'P 1'
#
loop_
_entity.id
_entity.type
_entity.pdbx_description
1 polymer ?
#
loop_
_entity_poly.entity_id
_entity_poly.type
_entity_poly.pdbx_seq_one_letter_code
_entity_poly.pdbx_strand_id
1 'polypeptide(L)'
;MLNTSSLSEKSPIKFQFKTFEKLPVKIWDDSRAASLHVAKSIALAIRQKQQDGEKIVLGLATGSSPIKLYQELVNMHRNEGLSFQNVITFNLDEYYPMPKEAPQSYWRFMHEHLFNHVDIPPENIHIPDGTIPMEKVSEYCQWYEKQIDLAGGIDIQVLGIGRTGHIGFNEPGSWETSLTRMVRLDGLTRRDAIKDFIYEEAVPTRAITMGIGSIMKARTIYLLAWGQHKADIIKEAVEGPVSAQVPASFLQKHNNVRVILDRAAAESLTRTTAPWLCGMVNWTEDLACQAVVWAAQKTGKPILKLTNEDYNEHGLSELMLEENGAYDLNIKIFNRLQHTITGWPGGKAGSDDSTRPERANPARKRCIIFSPHPDDDVISMGGTFMRLVEQKHDVHVAYQTSGNI
;
A
#
# COMPACT_ATOMS: atom_id res chain seq x y z
N MET A 1 -40.03 -9.40 -54.52
CA MET A 1 -38.55 -9.52 -54.52
C MET A 1 -38.03 -8.48 -53.53
N LEU A 2 -37.92 -8.85 -52.25
CA LEU A 2 -36.66 -9.24 -51.60
C LEU A 2 -35.57 -8.16 -51.73
N ASN A 3 -35.36 -7.37 -50.68
CA ASN A 3 -34.20 -7.60 -49.80
C ASN A 3 -34.28 -6.78 -48.50
N THR A 4 -34.63 -7.47 -47.41
CA THR A 4 -34.32 -7.09 -46.05
C THR A 4 -32.85 -7.40 -45.79
N SER A 5 -31.99 -6.40 -45.67
CA SER A 5 -30.67 -6.56 -45.05
C SER A 5 -30.67 -5.88 -43.69
N SER A 6 -31.16 -6.61 -42.69
CA SER A 6 -30.86 -6.35 -41.29
C SER A 6 -29.36 -6.52 -41.09
N LEU A 7 -28.62 -5.42 -41.07
CA LEU A 7 -27.27 -5.40 -40.52
C LEU A 7 -27.40 -5.69 -39.03
N SER A 8 -27.13 -6.94 -38.67
CA SER A 8 -26.96 -7.35 -37.28
C SER A 8 -25.85 -6.51 -36.66
N GLU A 9 -26.21 -5.58 -35.78
CA GLU A 9 -25.29 -5.00 -34.81
C GLU A 9 -24.77 -6.17 -33.95
N LYS A 10 -23.64 -6.73 -34.36
CA LYS A 10 -22.82 -7.57 -33.49
C LYS A 10 -22.28 -6.64 -32.41
N SER A 11 -23.02 -6.51 -31.33
CA SER A 11 -22.52 -6.00 -30.06
C SER A 11 -21.17 -6.68 -29.81
N PRO A 12 -20.06 -5.94 -29.67
CA PRO A 12 -18.80 -6.57 -29.30
C PRO A 12 -19.03 -7.23 -27.96
N ILE A 13 -18.73 -8.53 -27.85
CA ILE A 13 -18.80 -9.28 -26.61
C ILE A 13 -17.93 -8.53 -25.59
N LYS A 14 -18.54 -7.70 -24.76
CA LYS A 14 -17.88 -7.04 -23.65
C LYS A 14 -17.83 -8.05 -22.53
N PHE A 15 -16.71 -8.75 -22.40
CA PHE A 15 -16.44 -9.54 -21.21
C PHE A 15 -16.48 -8.61 -20.00
N GLN A 16 -17.42 -8.84 -19.08
CA GLN A 16 -17.53 -8.08 -17.85
C GLN A 16 -16.70 -8.79 -16.78
N PHE A 17 -15.60 -8.17 -16.37
CA PHE A 17 -14.78 -8.66 -15.26
C PHE A 17 -15.37 -8.23 -13.92
N LYS A 18 -15.35 -9.15 -12.95
CA LYS A 18 -15.73 -8.88 -11.56
C LYS A 18 -14.58 -8.17 -10.85
N THR A 19 -14.86 -7.01 -10.27
CA THR A 19 -13.95 -6.31 -9.35
C THR A 19 -14.34 -6.62 -7.92
N PHE A 20 -13.36 -6.96 -7.08
CA PHE A 20 -13.59 -7.20 -5.64
C PHE A 20 -13.37 -5.93 -4.83
N GLU A 21 -12.56 -5.02 -5.37
CA GLU A 21 -12.32 -3.70 -4.82
C GLU A 21 -13.59 -2.86 -4.92
N LYS A 22 -14.02 -2.35 -3.77
CA LYS A 22 -15.15 -1.42 -3.61
C LYS A 22 -14.72 0.03 -3.79
N LEU A 23 -13.42 0.25 -3.99
CA LEU A 23 -12.80 1.54 -4.27
C LEU A 23 -12.05 1.47 -5.60
N PRO A 24 -11.98 2.58 -6.37
CA PRO A 24 -11.11 2.65 -7.54
C PRO A 24 -9.63 2.54 -7.14
N VAL A 25 -8.99 1.42 -7.51
CA VAL A 25 -7.57 1.15 -7.23
C VAL A 25 -6.73 1.22 -8.50
N LYS A 26 -5.71 2.08 -8.50
CA LYS A 26 -4.68 2.17 -9.55
C LYS A 26 -3.33 1.67 -9.02
N ILE A 27 -2.79 0.63 -9.66
CA ILE A 27 -1.49 0.05 -9.34
C ILE A 27 -0.44 0.65 -10.27
N TRP A 28 0.70 1.00 -9.72
CA TRP A 28 1.88 1.49 -10.41
C TRP A 28 3.07 0.56 -10.19
N ASP A 29 4.03 0.59 -11.11
CA ASP A 29 5.25 -0.21 -11.00
C ASP A 29 6.13 0.26 -9.84
N ASP A 30 6.16 1.58 -9.59
CA ASP A 30 6.88 2.16 -8.48
C ASP A 30 6.16 3.40 -7.88
N SER A 31 6.51 3.71 -6.64
CA SER A 31 5.92 4.83 -5.88
C SER A 31 6.33 6.22 -6.39
N ARG A 32 7.40 6.35 -7.17
CA ARG A 32 7.82 7.64 -7.74
C ARG A 32 6.91 8.03 -8.91
N ALA A 33 6.68 7.12 -9.86
CA ALA A 33 5.77 7.34 -10.98
C ALA A 33 4.33 7.61 -10.49
N ALA A 34 3.90 6.86 -9.47
CA ALA A 34 2.61 7.06 -8.82
C ALA A 34 2.50 8.44 -8.17
N SER A 35 3.52 8.84 -7.40
CA SER A 35 3.57 10.14 -6.72
C SER A 35 3.59 11.30 -7.72
N LEU A 36 4.34 11.19 -8.83
CA LEU A 36 4.35 12.17 -9.91
C LEU A 36 2.97 12.32 -10.56
N HIS A 37 2.24 11.23 -10.76
CA HIS A 37 0.90 11.30 -11.33
C HIS A 37 -0.09 12.03 -10.42
N VAL A 38 -0.02 11.77 -9.10
CA VAL A 38 -0.85 12.48 -8.11
C VAL A 38 -0.44 13.95 -8.03
N ALA A 39 0.87 14.25 -8.04
CA ALA A 39 1.40 15.61 -8.07
C ALA A 39 0.87 16.40 -9.28
N LYS A 40 0.91 15.79 -10.48
CA LYS A 40 0.36 16.42 -11.70
C LYS A 40 -1.13 16.69 -11.59
N SER A 41 -1.88 15.78 -10.96
CA SER A 41 -3.32 15.95 -10.75
C SER A 41 -3.63 17.10 -9.79
N ILE A 42 -2.86 17.21 -8.69
CA ILE A 42 -2.97 18.32 -7.73
C ILE A 42 -2.54 19.64 -8.39
N ALA A 43 -1.41 19.65 -9.09
CA ALA A 43 -0.90 20.84 -9.80
C ALA A 43 -1.90 21.34 -10.85
N LEU A 44 -2.57 20.44 -11.58
CA LEU A 44 -3.62 20.81 -12.52
C LEU A 44 -4.81 21.47 -11.80
N ALA A 45 -5.24 20.91 -10.67
CA ALA A 45 -6.33 21.47 -9.87
C ALA A 45 -5.97 22.86 -9.30
N ILE A 46 -4.74 23.04 -8.83
CA ILE A 46 -4.22 24.34 -8.36
C ILE A 46 -4.27 25.36 -9.50
N ARG A 47 -3.73 25.02 -10.67
CA ARG A 47 -3.71 25.90 -11.85
C ARG A 47 -5.13 26.25 -12.31
N GLN A 48 -6.05 25.29 -12.32
CA GLN A 48 -7.45 25.53 -12.69
C GLN A 48 -8.11 26.52 -11.72
N LYS A 49 -8.04 26.27 -10.41
CA LYS A 49 -8.59 27.17 -9.39
C LYS A 49 -7.97 28.57 -9.47
N GLN A 50 -6.67 28.66 -9.74
CA GLN A 50 -5.99 29.94 -9.93
C GLN A 50 -6.51 30.70 -11.16
N GLN A 51 -6.75 30.01 -12.28
CA GLN A 51 -7.35 30.62 -13.48
C GLN A 51 -8.77 31.12 -13.21
N ASP A 52 -9.53 30.40 -12.37
CA ASP A 52 -10.89 30.77 -11.98
C ASP A 52 -10.92 31.89 -10.90
N GLY A 53 -9.76 32.35 -10.43
CA GLY A 53 -9.65 33.36 -9.36
C GLY A 53 -10.06 32.82 -7.98
N GLU A 54 -10.09 31.50 -7.81
CA GLU A 54 -10.50 30.82 -6.59
C GLU A 54 -9.29 30.29 -5.80
N LYS A 55 -9.49 30.14 -4.49
CA LYS A 55 -8.56 29.37 -3.65
C LYS A 55 -8.83 27.88 -3.79
N ILE A 56 -7.80 27.07 -3.58
CA ILE A 56 -7.91 25.62 -3.47
C ILE A 56 -7.52 25.17 -2.07
N VAL A 57 -8.32 24.28 -1.47
CA VAL A 57 -8.10 23.76 -0.13
C VAL A 57 -7.56 22.34 -0.19
N LEU A 58 -6.35 22.13 0.32
CA LEU A 58 -5.68 20.84 0.32
C LEU A 58 -5.60 20.26 1.74
N GLY A 59 -6.11 19.04 1.91
CA GLY A 59 -5.88 18.22 3.10
C GLY A 59 -4.58 17.43 2.94
N LEU A 60 -3.65 17.56 3.87
CA LEU A 60 -2.30 17.00 3.76
C LEU A 60 -2.00 15.98 4.86
N ALA A 61 -1.28 14.91 4.50
CA ALA A 61 -0.85 13.86 5.41
C ALA A 61 0.66 13.92 5.65
N THR A 62 1.12 13.39 6.77
CA THR A 62 2.56 13.20 7.04
C THR A 62 2.97 11.73 6.84
N GLY A 63 4.19 11.39 7.25
CA GLY A 63 4.75 10.05 7.14
C GLY A 63 5.45 9.79 5.80
N SER A 64 5.94 8.56 5.61
CA SER A 64 6.79 8.23 4.47
C SER A 64 6.07 8.24 3.11
N SER A 65 4.77 7.90 3.08
CA SER A 65 4.00 7.79 1.84
C SER A 65 3.96 9.08 0.99
N PRO A 66 3.64 10.26 1.56
CA PRO A 66 3.52 11.50 0.78
C PRO A 66 4.86 12.22 0.48
N ILE A 67 6.01 11.80 1.03
CA ILE A 67 7.29 12.52 0.83
C ILE A 67 7.61 12.73 -0.66
N LYS A 68 7.50 11.67 -1.47
CA LYS A 68 7.76 11.75 -2.91
C LYS A 68 6.76 12.66 -3.64
N LEU A 69 5.49 12.66 -3.20
CA LEU A 69 4.49 13.58 -3.73
C LEU A 69 4.89 15.04 -3.47
N TYR A 70 5.35 15.37 -2.26
CA TYR A 70 5.81 16.72 -1.93
C TYR A 70 7.04 17.13 -2.72
N GLN A 71 8.02 16.22 -2.89
CA GLN A 71 9.19 16.46 -3.72
C GLN A 71 8.81 16.82 -5.16
N GLU A 72 7.84 16.13 -5.76
CA GLU A 72 7.37 16.43 -7.12
C GLU A 72 6.61 17.75 -7.19
N LEU A 73 5.81 18.10 -6.19
CA LEU A 73 5.14 19.41 -6.10
C LEU A 73 6.15 20.56 -6.00
N VAL A 74 7.18 20.41 -5.16
CA VAL A 74 8.29 21.37 -5.04
C VAL A 74 9.05 21.49 -6.37
N ASN A 75 9.30 20.38 -7.05
CA ASN A 75 9.94 20.37 -8.36
C ASN A 75 9.10 21.16 -9.39
N MET A 76 7.79 20.94 -9.44
CA MET A 76 6.88 21.70 -10.32
C MET A 76 6.81 23.18 -9.97
N HIS A 77 6.91 23.55 -8.69
CA HIS A 77 7.00 24.95 -8.29
C HIS A 77 8.28 25.61 -8.83
N ARG A 78 9.43 24.98 -8.60
CA ARG A 78 10.74 25.52 -8.99
C ARG A 78 10.96 25.57 -10.49
N ASN A 79 10.46 24.57 -11.23
CA ASN A 79 10.84 24.35 -12.63
C ASN A 79 9.68 24.51 -13.63
N GLU A 80 8.42 24.49 -13.19
CA GLU A 80 7.24 24.54 -14.07
C GLU A 80 6.26 25.69 -13.73
N GLY A 81 6.66 26.60 -12.83
CA GLY A 81 5.86 27.78 -12.47
C GLY A 81 4.56 27.48 -11.73
N LEU A 82 4.45 26.33 -11.04
CA LEU A 82 3.31 26.05 -10.16
C LEU A 82 3.35 26.98 -8.93
N SER A 83 2.35 27.84 -8.72
CA SER A 83 2.28 28.72 -7.55
C SER A 83 1.33 28.18 -6.49
N PHE A 84 1.70 28.38 -5.22
CA PHE A 84 0.93 28.03 -4.03
C PHE A 84 0.26 29.26 -3.37
N GLN A 85 0.32 30.43 -4.00
CA GLN A 85 -0.24 31.68 -3.44
C GLN A 85 -1.74 31.61 -3.15
N ASN A 86 -2.50 30.84 -3.94
CA ASN A 86 -3.94 30.63 -3.75
C ASN A 86 -4.28 29.30 -3.05
N VAL A 87 -3.29 28.61 -2.49
CA VAL A 87 -3.48 27.33 -1.80
C VAL A 87 -3.69 27.58 -0.30
N ILE A 88 -4.72 26.94 0.27
CA ILE A 88 -4.94 26.79 1.71
C ILE A 88 -4.71 25.32 2.07
N THR A 89 -3.99 25.04 3.16
CA THR A 89 -3.73 23.66 3.59
C THR A 89 -4.24 23.38 4.99
N PHE A 90 -4.75 22.17 5.20
CA PHE A 90 -5.09 21.59 6.50
C PHE A 90 -4.39 20.25 6.65
N ASN A 91 -3.53 20.10 7.65
CA ASN A 91 -2.94 18.82 7.99
C ASN A 91 -3.89 17.95 8.82
N LEU A 92 -3.76 16.63 8.67
CA LEU A 92 -4.59 15.66 9.38
C LEU A 92 -4.39 15.72 10.89
N ASP A 93 -3.16 15.83 11.37
CA ASP A 93 -2.85 15.58 12.76
C ASP A 93 -1.56 16.27 13.25
N GLU A 94 -1.39 16.27 14.57
CA GLU A 94 -0.13 16.55 15.27
C GLU A 94 -0.12 15.79 16.60
N TYR A 95 1.07 15.38 17.05
CA TYR A 95 1.25 14.74 18.36
C TYR A 95 0.86 15.68 19.53
N TYR A 96 0.52 15.11 20.69
CA TYR A 96 0.17 15.88 21.88
C TYR A 96 0.78 15.31 23.18
N PRO A 97 1.48 16.11 24.00
CA PRO A 97 1.99 17.44 23.66
C PRO A 97 3.14 17.34 22.63
N MET A 98 3.27 18.34 21.75
CA MET A 98 4.36 18.40 20.77
C MET A 98 4.75 19.85 20.44
N PRO A 99 5.96 20.30 20.82
CA PRO A 99 6.52 21.57 20.35
C PRO A 99 6.80 21.56 18.85
N LYS A 100 6.60 22.68 18.16
CA LYS A 100 6.80 22.79 16.69
C LYS A 100 8.24 22.53 16.26
N GLU A 101 9.20 22.89 17.11
CA GLU A 101 10.63 22.77 16.84
C GLU A 101 11.15 21.33 17.04
N ALA A 102 10.33 20.47 17.67
CA ALA A 102 10.70 19.08 17.91
C ALA A 102 11.00 18.37 16.58
N PRO A 103 12.07 17.55 16.50
CA PRO A 103 12.40 16.79 15.28
C PRO A 103 11.23 15.94 14.74
N GLN A 104 10.39 15.44 15.64
CA GLN A 104 9.27 14.55 15.34
C GLN A 104 7.94 15.28 15.09
N SER A 105 7.91 16.61 15.22
CA SER A 105 6.69 17.40 14.98
C SER A 105 6.28 17.33 13.52
N TYR A 106 4.98 17.16 13.29
CA TYR A 106 4.40 17.22 11.96
C TYR A 106 4.44 18.63 11.37
N TRP A 107 4.45 19.67 12.21
CA TRP A 107 4.81 21.01 11.78
C TRP A 107 6.18 21.05 11.10
N ARG A 108 7.22 20.56 11.78
CA ARG A 108 8.58 20.52 11.23
C ARG A 108 8.67 19.67 9.97
N PHE A 109 8.06 18.49 9.97
CA PHE A 109 8.00 17.59 8.81
C PHE A 109 7.46 18.32 7.57
N MET A 110 6.34 19.02 7.70
CA MET A 110 5.72 19.71 6.57
C MET A 110 6.55 20.89 6.06
N HIS A 111 7.20 21.62 6.96
CA HIS A 111 8.12 22.70 6.59
C HIS A 111 9.37 22.16 5.87
N GLU A 112 9.91 21.03 6.33
CA GLU A 112 11.06 20.38 5.71
C GLU A 112 10.76 19.84 4.32
N HIS A 113 9.60 19.22 4.11
CA HIS A 113 9.28 18.55 2.86
C HIS A 113 8.51 19.39 1.84
N LEU A 114 7.80 20.44 2.27
CA LEU A 114 6.95 21.24 1.38
C LEU A 114 7.04 22.74 1.64
N PHE A 115 6.62 23.22 2.81
CA PHE A 115 6.26 24.63 2.98
C PHE A 115 7.44 25.61 2.88
N ASN A 116 8.66 25.22 3.24
CA ASN A 116 9.84 26.08 3.06
C ASN A 116 10.35 26.14 1.61
N HIS A 117 9.74 25.39 0.70
CA HIS A 117 10.22 25.23 -0.68
C HIS A 117 9.23 25.73 -1.73
N VAL A 118 8.10 26.30 -1.30
CA VAL A 118 7.03 26.83 -2.16
C VAL A 118 6.57 28.21 -1.67
N ASP A 119 5.86 28.95 -2.52
CA ASP A 119 5.36 30.31 -2.27
C ASP A 119 3.98 30.35 -1.59
N ILE A 120 3.72 29.44 -0.65
CA ILE A 120 2.46 29.42 0.12
C ILE A 120 2.47 30.53 1.19
N PRO A 121 1.39 31.33 1.34
CA PRO A 121 1.28 32.29 2.44
C PRO A 121 1.23 31.58 3.79
N PRO A 122 2.03 31.99 4.81
CA PRO A 122 2.04 31.35 6.12
C PRO A 122 0.66 31.27 6.79
N GLU A 123 -0.19 32.27 6.60
CA GLU A 123 -1.57 32.32 7.11
C GLU A 123 -2.51 31.28 6.48
N ASN A 124 -2.12 30.70 5.34
CA ASN A 124 -2.88 29.65 4.67
C ASN A 124 -2.47 28.24 5.15
N ILE A 125 -1.46 28.12 6.02
CA ILE A 125 -0.97 26.86 6.56
C ILE A 125 -1.66 26.54 7.89
N HIS A 126 -2.45 25.47 7.93
CA HIS A 126 -3.12 24.99 9.15
C HIS A 126 -2.61 23.59 9.50
N ILE A 127 -2.00 23.47 10.67
CA ILE A 127 -1.54 22.21 11.27
C ILE A 127 -2.06 22.20 12.71
N PRO A 128 -2.60 21.07 13.22
CA PRO A 128 -3.04 20.99 14.61
C PRO A 128 -1.92 21.38 15.58
N ASP A 129 -2.26 22.13 16.63
CA ASP A 129 -1.28 22.66 17.57
C ASP A 129 -1.16 21.77 18.81
N GLY A 130 -0.07 20.99 18.85
CA GLY A 130 0.29 20.10 19.94
C GLY A 130 0.68 20.80 21.26
N THR A 131 0.70 22.13 21.33
CA THR A 131 1.11 22.89 22.53
C THR A 131 -0.06 23.52 23.29
N ILE A 132 -1.28 23.40 22.77
CA ILE A 132 -2.47 24.02 23.36
C ILE A 132 -2.76 23.42 24.75
N PRO A 133 -3.14 24.25 25.75
CA PRO A 133 -3.55 23.75 27.06
C PRO A 133 -4.69 22.74 26.96
N MET A 134 -4.61 21.64 27.73
CA MET A 134 -5.53 20.49 27.65
C MET A 134 -7.00 20.92 27.73
N GLU A 135 -7.32 21.86 28.62
CA GLU A 135 -8.66 22.40 28.84
C GLU A 135 -9.24 23.15 27.64
N LYS A 136 -8.39 23.62 26.71
CA LYS A 136 -8.80 24.31 25.48
C LYS A 136 -8.87 23.40 24.25
N VAL A 137 -8.46 22.14 24.35
CA VAL A 137 -8.35 21.28 23.17
C VAL A 137 -9.70 21.05 22.50
N SER A 138 -10.79 20.92 23.27
CA SER A 138 -12.14 20.77 22.70
C SER A 138 -12.55 21.99 21.87
N GLU A 139 -12.35 23.20 22.41
CA GLU A 139 -12.63 24.45 21.69
C GLU A 139 -11.74 24.59 20.45
N TYR A 140 -10.46 24.24 20.56
CA TYR A 140 -9.53 24.27 19.45
C TYR A 140 -9.94 23.32 18.31
N CYS A 141 -10.37 22.10 18.63
CA CYS A 141 -10.83 21.14 17.62
C CYS A 141 -12.06 21.67 16.87
N GLN A 142 -13.00 22.31 17.59
CA GLN A 142 -14.17 22.95 16.97
C GLN A 142 -13.77 24.14 16.10
N TRP A 143 -12.79 24.94 16.55
CA TRP A 143 -12.23 26.02 15.75
C TRP A 143 -11.60 25.50 14.45
N TYR A 144 -10.86 24.39 14.51
CA TYR A 144 -10.21 23.78 13.35
C TYR A 144 -11.23 23.33 12.29
N GLU A 145 -12.30 22.64 12.71
CA GLU A 145 -13.43 22.31 11.82
C GLU A 145 -14.06 23.57 11.20
N LYS A 146 -14.27 24.61 12.00
CA LYS A 146 -14.83 25.87 11.50
C LYS A 146 -13.92 26.54 10.48
N GLN A 147 -12.60 26.48 10.64
CA GLN A 147 -11.67 27.00 9.63
C GLN A 147 -11.77 26.24 8.31
N ILE A 148 -11.92 24.91 8.35
CA ILE A 148 -12.15 24.10 7.15
C ILE A 148 -13.44 24.53 6.44
N ASP A 149 -14.53 24.69 7.19
CA ASP A 149 -15.83 25.10 6.64
C ASP A 149 -15.77 26.54 6.07
N LEU A 150 -15.10 27.47 6.74
CA LEU A 150 -14.90 28.86 6.27
C LEU A 150 -14.01 28.95 5.03
N ALA A 151 -13.07 28.02 4.85
CA ALA A 151 -12.27 27.89 3.64
C ALA A 151 -13.05 27.31 2.46
N GLY A 152 -14.30 26.87 2.67
CA GLY A 152 -15.16 26.28 1.64
C GLY A 152 -15.04 24.76 1.52
N GLY A 153 -14.47 24.09 2.54
CA GLY A 153 -14.25 22.65 2.57
C GLY A 153 -13.05 22.19 1.73
N ILE A 154 -12.55 20.99 2.03
CA ILE A 154 -11.34 20.44 1.40
C ILE A 154 -11.63 20.00 -0.04
N ASP A 155 -10.89 20.53 -1.02
CA ASP A 155 -10.97 20.10 -2.42
C ASP A 155 -10.31 18.74 -2.64
N ILE A 156 -9.10 18.59 -2.13
CA ILE A 156 -8.30 17.38 -2.29
C ILE A 156 -7.70 16.99 -0.95
N GLN A 157 -8.04 15.81 -0.45
CA GLN A 157 -7.41 15.21 0.72
C GLN A 157 -6.41 14.14 0.28
N VAL A 158 -5.15 14.30 0.67
CA VAL A 158 -4.13 13.27 0.58
C VAL A 158 -4.10 12.50 1.90
N LEU A 159 -4.11 11.18 1.82
CA LEU A 159 -4.08 10.26 2.95
C LEU A 159 -2.97 9.22 2.74
N GLY A 160 -2.34 8.82 3.84
CA GLY A 160 -1.67 7.52 3.96
C GLY A 160 -2.57 6.52 4.71
N ILE A 161 -2.19 5.25 4.71
CA ILE A 161 -2.83 4.21 5.53
C ILE A 161 -1.83 3.59 6.50
N GLY A 162 -2.22 3.46 7.76
CA GLY A 162 -1.49 2.72 8.80
C GLY A 162 -1.52 1.21 8.60
N ARG A 163 -0.64 0.46 9.29
CA ARG A 163 -0.69 -1.01 9.29
C ARG A 163 -1.99 -1.57 9.90
N THR A 164 -2.63 -0.78 10.77
CA THR A 164 -3.92 -1.08 11.42
C THR A 164 -5.12 -0.54 10.63
N GLY A 165 -4.90 0.06 9.46
CA GLY A 165 -5.96 0.61 8.63
C GLY A 165 -6.41 2.01 9.07
N HIS A 166 -5.69 2.64 9.99
CA HIS A 166 -5.94 4.03 10.37
C HIS A 166 -5.64 5.00 9.22
N ILE A 167 -6.36 6.11 9.21
CA ILE A 167 -6.11 7.29 8.38
C ILE A 167 -6.00 8.52 9.30
N GLY A 168 -4.89 9.26 9.20
CA GLY A 168 -4.43 10.09 10.32
C GLY A 168 -4.28 9.26 11.60
N PHE A 169 -4.57 9.82 12.77
CA PHE A 169 -4.66 9.04 14.02
C PHE A 169 -6.06 8.48 14.33
N ASN A 170 -6.88 8.23 13.31
CA ASN A 170 -8.14 7.51 13.49
C ASN A 170 -7.87 6.01 13.62
N GLU A 171 -7.53 5.57 14.83
CA GLU A 171 -7.21 4.18 15.18
C GLU A 171 -8.44 3.25 15.09
N PRO A 172 -8.24 1.92 15.05
CA PRO A 172 -9.33 0.95 15.16
C PRO A 172 -10.25 1.25 16.35
N GLY A 173 -11.56 1.23 16.10
CA GLY A 173 -12.60 1.68 17.03
C GLY A 173 -13.04 3.13 16.81
N SER A 174 -12.37 3.89 15.94
CA SER A 174 -12.85 5.20 15.49
C SER A 174 -14.16 5.07 14.72
N TRP A 175 -15.05 6.06 14.87
CA TRP A 175 -16.39 6.04 14.27
C TRP A 175 -16.50 7.01 13.09
N GLU A 176 -17.39 6.67 12.16
CA GLU A 176 -17.57 7.35 10.86
C GLU A 176 -17.86 8.84 10.97
N THR A 177 -18.69 9.26 11.93
CA THR A 177 -19.10 10.67 12.11
C THR A 177 -18.15 11.47 13.01
N SER A 178 -16.98 10.91 13.33
CA SER A 178 -15.99 11.60 14.16
C SER A 178 -15.50 12.88 13.48
N LEU A 179 -15.41 13.96 14.25
CA LEU A 179 -14.79 15.22 13.85
C LEU A 179 -13.37 15.32 14.42
N THR A 180 -12.69 16.44 14.17
CA THR A 180 -11.40 16.75 14.77
C THR A 180 -11.48 16.58 16.29
N ARG A 181 -10.54 15.82 16.87
CA ARG A 181 -10.53 15.49 18.30
C ARG A 181 -9.14 15.11 18.79
N MET A 182 -8.98 15.14 20.11
CA MET A 182 -7.86 14.45 20.75
C MET A 182 -8.12 12.94 20.79
N VAL A 183 -7.12 12.14 20.46
CA VAL A 183 -7.14 10.68 20.52
C VAL A 183 -5.99 10.15 21.36
N ARG A 184 -6.15 8.93 21.87
CA ARG A 184 -5.06 8.15 22.44
C ARG A 184 -4.47 7.27 21.34
N LEU A 185 -3.14 7.24 21.25
CA LEU A 185 -2.45 6.45 20.25
C LEU A 185 -2.44 4.96 20.62
N ASP A 186 -2.68 4.11 19.63
CA ASP A 186 -2.63 2.66 19.78
C ASP A 186 -1.20 2.16 20.02
N GLY A 187 -1.06 1.01 20.69
CA GLY A 187 0.24 0.41 20.96
C GLY A 187 1.03 0.06 19.68
N LEU A 188 0.36 -0.40 18.62
CA LEU A 188 1.01 -0.66 17.33
C LEU A 188 1.48 0.64 16.68
N THR A 189 0.66 1.70 16.69
CA THR A 189 1.04 3.01 16.16
C THR A 189 2.22 3.60 16.91
N ARG A 190 2.26 3.45 18.24
CA ARG A 190 3.42 3.87 19.03
C ARG A 190 4.67 3.09 18.65
N ARG A 191 4.57 1.77 18.48
CA ARG A 191 5.69 0.92 18.02
C ARG A 191 6.19 1.29 16.63
N ASP A 192 5.29 1.54 15.69
CA ASP A 192 5.64 1.96 14.33
C ASP A 192 6.34 3.33 14.31
N ALA A 193 6.02 4.20 15.27
CA ALA A 193 6.64 5.50 15.43
C ALA A 193 8.01 5.45 16.15
N ILE A 194 8.35 4.37 16.88
CA ILE A 194 9.61 4.29 17.66
C ILE A 194 10.83 4.66 16.82
N LYS A 195 10.89 4.23 15.54
CA LYS A 195 12.00 4.55 14.63
C LYS A 195 12.29 6.05 14.48
N ASP A 196 11.31 6.90 14.72
CA ASP A 196 11.41 8.37 14.60
C ASP A 196 11.72 9.02 15.97
N PHE A 197 11.66 8.24 17.07
CA PHE A 197 11.92 8.67 18.43
C PHE A 197 13.15 7.96 19.02
N ILE A 198 13.79 8.55 20.03
CA ILE A 198 15.04 8.00 20.59
C ILE A 198 14.79 6.72 21.41
N TYR A 199 13.63 6.62 22.07
CA TYR A 199 13.19 5.47 22.89
C TYR A 199 11.65 5.42 22.94
N GLU A 200 11.07 4.28 23.28
CA GLU A 200 9.62 4.03 23.22
C GLU A 200 8.79 4.98 24.12
N GLU A 201 9.32 5.33 25.29
CA GLU A 201 8.69 6.24 26.24
C GLU A 201 8.68 7.69 25.74
N ALA A 202 9.52 8.04 24.77
CA ALA A 202 9.51 9.35 24.14
C ALA A 202 8.35 9.52 23.16
N VAL A 203 7.75 8.42 22.69
CA VAL A 203 6.61 8.48 21.77
C VAL A 203 5.38 8.99 22.53
N PRO A 204 4.78 10.13 22.13
CA PRO A 204 3.60 10.69 22.76
C PRO A 204 2.47 9.66 22.86
N THR A 205 1.62 9.81 23.88
CA THR A 205 0.49 8.88 24.08
C THR A 205 -0.81 9.39 23.47
N ARG A 206 -0.82 10.63 23.00
CA ARG A 206 -1.99 11.31 22.45
C ARG A 206 -1.61 12.11 21.21
N ALA A 207 -2.62 12.44 20.43
CA ALA A 207 -2.52 13.32 19.28
C ALA A 207 -3.84 14.07 19.07
N ILE A 208 -3.78 15.19 18.36
CA ILE A 208 -4.97 15.83 17.79
C ILE A 208 -5.04 15.38 16.34
N THR A 209 -6.21 14.93 15.89
CA THR A 209 -6.43 14.45 14.52
C THR A 209 -7.77 14.90 13.99
N MET A 210 -7.83 15.22 12.71
CA MET A 210 -9.05 15.28 11.93
C MET A 210 -9.78 13.95 12.04
N GLY A 211 -11.10 14.01 12.23
CA GLY A 211 -11.94 12.82 12.30
C GLY A 211 -12.26 12.24 10.93
N ILE A 212 -12.82 11.03 10.92
CA ILE A 212 -13.25 10.36 9.68
C ILE A 212 -14.32 11.19 8.98
N GLY A 213 -15.27 11.75 9.73
CA GLY A 213 -16.33 12.59 9.20
C GLY A 213 -15.78 13.85 8.53
N SER A 214 -14.74 14.46 9.10
CA SER A 214 -14.05 15.61 8.52
C SER A 214 -13.35 15.26 7.21
N ILE A 215 -12.64 14.12 7.18
CA ILE A 215 -11.97 13.60 5.98
C ILE A 215 -12.99 13.30 4.87
N MET A 216 -14.13 12.70 5.22
CA MET A 216 -15.18 12.31 4.28
C MET A 216 -15.93 13.50 3.66
N LYS A 217 -15.75 14.73 4.17
CA LYS A 217 -16.28 15.96 3.54
C LYS A 217 -15.43 16.44 2.35
N ALA A 218 -14.23 15.90 2.15
CA ALA A 218 -13.35 16.32 1.06
C ALA A 218 -13.94 15.99 -0.32
N ARG A 219 -13.81 16.87 -1.32
CA ARG A 219 -14.38 16.63 -2.66
C ARG A 219 -13.70 15.47 -3.40
N THR A 220 -12.40 15.29 -3.18
CA THR A 220 -11.58 14.20 -3.74
C THR A 220 -10.62 13.68 -2.68
N ILE A 221 -10.46 12.36 -2.60
CA ILE A 221 -9.49 11.73 -1.69
C ILE A 221 -8.49 10.89 -2.48
N TYR A 222 -7.20 11.10 -2.24
CA TYR A 222 -6.12 10.22 -2.68
C TYR A 222 -5.58 9.43 -1.49
N LEU A 223 -5.68 8.12 -1.53
CA LEU A 223 -5.08 7.22 -0.54
C LEU A 223 -3.80 6.61 -1.12
N LEU A 224 -2.64 6.92 -0.53
CA LEU A 224 -1.32 6.46 -0.98
C LEU A 224 -0.78 5.35 -0.09
N ALA A 225 -0.40 4.21 -0.66
CA ALA A 225 0.22 3.12 0.10
C ALA A 225 1.31 2.41 -0.71
N TRP A 226 2.47 2.23 -0.09
CA TRP A 226 3.66 1.67 -0.73
C TRP A 226 4.22 0.50 0.07
N GLY A 227 4.69 -0.53 -0.63
CA GLY A 227 5.38 -1.66 -0.05
C GLY A 227 4.49 -2.77 0.50
N GLN A 228 5.06 -3.97 0.54
CA GLN A 228 4.41 -5.22 0.94
C GLN A 228 3.78 -5.17 2.34
N HIS A 229 4.41 -4.47 3.28
CA HIS A 229 3.90 -4.31 4.65
C HIS A 229 2.54 -3.60 4.76
N LYS A 230 2.00 -3.09 3.65
CA LYS A 230 0.64 -2.51 3.55
C LYS A 230 -0.36 -3.40 2.81
N ALA A 231 0.07 -4.52 2.23
CA ALA A 231 -0.74 -5.29 1.30
C ALA A 231 -2.03 -5.85 1.92
N ASP A 232 -1.90 -6.51 3.08
CA ASP A 232 -3.06 -7.13 3.74
C ASP A 232 -4.08 -6.09 4.20
N ILE A 233 -3.62 -5.01 4.81
CA ILE A 233 -4.52 -3.97 5.30
C ILE A 233 -5.16 -3.18 4.16
N ILE A 234 -4.48 -3.03 3.02
CA ILE A 234 -5.08 -2.47 1.80
C ILE A 234 -6.20 -3.38 1.30
N LYS A 235 -5.97 -4.69 1.23
CA LYS A 235 -7.01 -5.66 0.85
C LYS A 235 -8.23 -5.54 1.75
N GLU A 236 -8.04 -5.51 3.08
CA GLU A 236 -9.13 -5.32 4.03
C GLU A 236 -9.86 -3.99 3.83
N ALA A 237 -9.12 -2.89 3.62
CA ALA A 237 -9.69 -1.56 3.45
C ALA A 237 -10.48 -1.40 2.14
N VAL A 238 -10.08 -2.07 1.05
CA VAL A 238 -10.71 -1.87 -0.28
C VAL A 238 -11.66 -3.01 -0.69
N GLU A 239 -11.46 -4.24 -0.23
CA GLU A 239 -12.31 -5.40 -0.57
C GLU A 239 -13.21 -5.81 0.61
N GLY A 240 -12.74 -5.62 1.85
CA GLY A 240 -13.41 -6.01 3.08
C GLY A 240 -14.68 -5.21 3.39
N PRO A 241 -15.45 -5.59 4.42
CA PRO A 241 -16.63 -4.84 4.85
C PRO A 241 -16.24 -3.49 5.46
N VAL A 242 -17.13 -2.50 5.36
CA VAL A 242 -16.96 -1.24 6.09
C VAL A 242 -17.05 -1.50 7.59
N SER A 243 -16.00 -1.17 8.34
CA SER A 243 -15.88 -1.48 9.77
C SER A 243 -15.01 -0.45 10.50
N ALA A 244 -15.39 -0.14 11.75
CA ALA A 244 -14.57 0.66 12.65
C ALA A 244 -13.23 0.01 13.00
N GLN A 245 -13.10 -1.31 12.81
CA GLN A 245 -11.83 -2.01 13.03
C GLN A 245 -10.78 -1.68 11.96
N VAL A 246 -11.21 -1.28 10.76
CA VAL A 246 -10.36 -0.83 9.66
C VAL A 246 -10.87 0.54 9.20
N PRO A 247 -10.48 1.64 9.87
CA PRO A 247 -11.03 2.97 9.61
C PRO A 247 -10.97 3.44 8.15
N ALA A 248 -9.92 3.08 7.41
CA ALA A 248 -9.81 3.35 5.97
C ALA A 248 -10.96 2.74 5.14
N SER A 249 -11.62 1.68 5.62
CA SER A 249 -12.79 1.09 4.95
C SER A 249 -13.99 2.03 4.89
N PHE A 250 -14.09 3.05 5.75
CA PHE A 250 -15.15 4.06 5.64
C PHE A 250 -15.06 4.86 4.33
N LEU A 251 -13.87 4.95 3.73
CA LEU A 251 -13.67 5.60 2.43
C LEU A 251 -14.49 4.93 1.32
N GLN A 252 -14.87 3.65 1.46
CA GLN A 252 -15.76 2.95 0.51
C GLN A 252 -17.12 3.64 0.34
N LYS A 253 -17.54 4.47 1.31
CA LYS A 253 -18.80 5.23 1.26
C LYS A 253 -18.63 6.59 0.58
N HIS A 254 -17.42 6.98 0.23
CA HIS A 254 -17.14 8.28 -0.37
C HIS A 254 -17.20 8.20 -1.90
N ASN A 255 -17.86 9.19 -2.52
CA ASN A 255 -18.17 9.16 -3.95
C ASN A 255 -16.93 9.33 -4.86
N ASN A 256 -15.83 9.86 -4.34
CA ASN A 256 -14.65 10.20 -5.14
C ASN A 256 -13.35 9.93 -4.38
N VAL A 257 -12.96 8.66 -4.35
CA VAL A 257 -11.70 8.19 -3.76
C VAL A 257 -10.86 7.51 -4.84
N ARG A 258 -9.56 7.76 -4.80
CA ARG A 258 -8.57 7.09 -5.66
C ARG A 258 -7.51 6.47 -4.78
N VAL A 259 -7.44 5.14 -4.78
CA VAL A 259 -6.41 4.38 -4.07
C VAL A 259 -5.25 4.16 -5.01
N ILE A 260 -4.06 4.64 -4.63
CA ILE A 260 -2.85 4.60 -5.43
C ILE A 260 -1.83 3.71 -4.73
N LEU A 261 -1.48 2.60 -5.41
CA LEU A 261 -0.62 1.55 -4.86
C LEU A 261 0.60 1.32 -5.75
N ASP A 262 1.69 0.85 -5.16
CA ASP A 262 2.72 0.13 -5.92
C ASP A 262 2.36 -1.37 -6.02
N ARG A 263 3.09 -2.13 -6.83
CA ARG A 263 2.84 -3.58 -6.99
C ARG A 263 2.88 -4.34 -5.66
N ALA A 264 3.83 -3.98 -4.79
CA ALA A 264 4.01 -4.65 -3.51
C ALA A 264 2.83 -4.39 -2.55
N ALA A 265 2.30 -3.16 -2.46
CA ALA A 265 1.11 -2.87 -1.65
C ALA A 265 -0.19 -3.48 -2.24
N ALA A 266 -0.16 -3.94 -3.50
CA ALA A 266 -1.29 -4.54 -4.19
C ALA A 266 -1.23 -6.08 -4.24
N GLU A 267 -0.19 -6.70 -3.69
CA GLU A 267 0.06 -8.14 -3.85
C GLU A 267 -1.04 -9.02 -3.24
N SER A 268 -1.63 -8.58 -2.12
CA SER A 268 -2.70 -9.33 -1.42
C SER A 268 -4.09 -9.13 -2.04
N LEU A 269 -4.26 -8.21 -3.01
CA LEU A 269 -5.56 -7.99 -3.66
C LEU A 269 -6.04 -9.26 -4.36
N THR A 270 -7.35 -9.46 -4.42
CA THR A 270 -7.96 -10.65 -5.04
C THR A 270 -7.62 -10.73 -6.52
N ARG A 271 -7.59 -9.60 -7.25
CA ARG A 271 -7.15 -9.59 -8.66
C ARG A 271 -5.69 -9.97 -8.88
N THR A 272 -4.85 -9.94 -7.84
CA THR A 272 -3.44 -10.32 -7.89
C THR A 272 -3.24 -11.76 -7.41
N THR A 273 -3.87 -12.10 -6.29
CA THR A 273 -3.75 -13.41 -5.63
C THR A 273 -4.60 -14.50 -6.27
N ALA A 274 -5.74 -14.15 -6.84
CA ALA A 274 -6.71 -15.06 -7.44
C ALA A 274 -7.44 -14.40 -8.65
N PRO A 275 -6.71 -14.01 -9.71
CA PRO A 275 -7.29 -13.30 -10.87
C PRO A 275 -8.39 -14.09 -11.60
N TRP A 276 -8.38 -15.42 -11.52
CA TRP A 276 -9.44 -16.28 -12.06
C TRP A 276 -10.82 -16.02 -11.42
N LEU A 277 -10.87 -15.47 -10.21
CA LEU A 277 -12.12 -15.04 -9.59
C LEU A 277 -12.67 -13.72 -10.18
N CYS A 278 -11.81 -12.94 -10.84
CA CYS A 278 -12.19 -11.69 -11.50
C CYS A 278 -12.71 -11.93 -12.93
N GLY A 279 -12.33 -13.04 -13.57
CA GLY A 279 -12.81 -13.43 -14.88
C GLY A 279 -11.84 -14.38 -15.57
N MET A 280 -11.97 -14.49 -16.89
CA MET A 280 -11.10 -15.36 -17.70
C MET A 280 -9.65 -14.90 -17.64
N VAL A 281 -8.73 -15.85 -17.57
CA VAL A 281 -7.30 -15.62 -17.50
C VAL A 281 -6.58 -16.48 -18.53
N ASN A 282 -5.45 -16.00 -19.03
CA ASN A 282 -4.55 -16.84 -19.81
C ASN A 282 -3.72 -17.66 -18.82
N TRP A 283 -3.95 -18.97 -18.77
CA TRP A 283 -3.21 -19.85 -17.87
C TRP A 283 -1.75 -19.96 -18.30
N THR A 284 -0.87 -19.64 -17.36
CA THR A 284 0.57 -19.91 -17.44
C THR A 284 0.89 -20.95 -16.38
N GLU A 285 2.04 -21.63 -16.50
CA GLU A 285 2.44 -22.59 -15.47
C GLU A 285 2.53 -21.95 -14.08
N ASP A 286 2.98 -20.69 -14.00
CA ASP A 286 3.08 -19.93 -12.75
C ASP A 286 1.70 -19.65 -12.16
N LEU A 287 0.76 -19.20 -12.99
CA LEU A 287 -0.60 -18.93 -12.56
C LEU A 287 -1.35 -20.20 -12.14
N ALA A 288 -1.15 -21.31 -12.86
CA ALA A 288 -1.68 -22.60 -12.49
C ALA A 288 -1.12 -23.08 -11.14
N CYS A 289 0.19 -22.96 -10.93
CA CYS A 289 0.83 -23.29 -9.66
C CYS A 289 0.25 -22.43 -8.52
N GLN A 290 0.11 -21.12 -8.73
CA GLN A 290 -0.49 -20.20 -7.76
C GLN A 290 -1.93 -20.59 -7.43
N ALA A 291 -2.75 -20.93 -8.44
CA ALA A 291 -4.14 -21.36 -8.27
C ALA A 291 -4.28 -22.63 -7.44
N VAL A 292 -3.48 -23.65 -7.74
CA VAL A 292 -3.50 -24.93 -7.02
C VAL A 292 -3.04 -24.76 -5.57
N VAL A 293 -1.97 -23.97 -5.33
CA VAL A 293 -1.51 -23.66 -3.97
C VAL A 293 -2.58 -22.88 -3.20
N TRP A 294 -3.21 -21.90 -3.84
CA TRP A 294 -4.29 -21.14 -3.23
C TRP A 294 -5.50 -22.03 -2.90
N ALA A 295 -5.89 -22.95 -3.79
CA ALA A 295 -6.99 -23.89 -3.55
C ALA A 295 -6.69 -24.85 -2.39
N ALA A 296 -5.46 -25.36 -2.31
CA ALA A 296 -4.98 -26.17 -1.19
C ALA A 296 -5.07 -25.41 0.14
N GLN A 297 -4.64 -24.15 0.17
CA GLN A 297 -4.74 -23.30 1.37
C GLN A 297 -6.18 -22.99 1.76
N LYS A 298 -7.07 -22.75 0.79
CA LYS A 298 -8.49 -22.46 1.05
C LYS A 298 -9.27 -23.65 1.58
N THR A 299 -8.99 -24.84 1.04
CA THR A 299 -9.66 -26.09 1.45
C THR A 299 -9.01 -26.74 2.67
N GLY A 300 -7.78 -26.34 3.02
CA GLY A 300 -6.98 -27.01 4.04
C GLY A 300 -6.51 -28.41 3.62
N LYS A 301 -6.58 -28.74 2.32
CA LYS A 301 -6.19 -30.04 1.78
C LYS A 301 -4.78 -29.98 1.19
N PRO A 302 -3.96 -31.04 1.33
CA PRO A 302 -2.74 -31.19 0.53
C PRO A 302 -3.05 -31.17 -0.97
N ILE A 303 -2.13 -30.65 -1.79
CA ILE A 303 -2.30 -30.52 -3.25
C ILE A 303 -2.77 -31.84 -3.90
N LEU A 304 -2.14 -32.96 -3.55
CA LEU A 304 -2.46 -34.28 -4.12
C LEU A 304 -3.87 -34.81 -3.71
N LYS A 305 -4.56 -34.15 -2.78
CA LYS A 305 -5.91 -34.52 -2.32
C LYS A 305 -7.01 -33.59 -2.83
N LEU A 306 -6.67 -32.57 -3.63
CA LEU A 306 -7.67 -31.70 -4.24
C LEU A 306 -8.47 -32.49 -5.29
N THR A 307 -9.79 -32.36 -5.26
CA THR A 307 -10.71 -33.02 -6.19
C THR A 307 -11.21 -32.05 -7.26
N ASN A 308 -11.84 -32.58 -8.32
CA ASN A 308 -12.50 -31.72 -9.33
C ASN A 308 -13.55 -30.80 -8.70
N GLU A 309 -14.23 -31.26 -7.64
CA GLU A 309 -15.21 -30.47 -6.90
C GLU A 309 -14.55 -29.28 -6.19
N ASP A 310 -13.40 -29.50 -5.54
CA ASP A 310 -12.64 -28.43 -4.88
C ASP A 310 -12.29 -27.30 -5.87
N TYR A 311 -11.84 -27.65 -7.08
CA TYR A 311 -11.54 -26.65 -8.11
C TYR A 311 -12.79 -25.94 -8.63
N ASN A 312 -13.88 -26.68 -8.85
CA ASN A 312 -15.13 -26.12 -9.36
C ASN A 312 -15.77 -25.12 -8.38
N GLU A 313 -15.83 -25.46 -7.09
CA GLU A 313 -16.39 -24.59 -6.05
C GLU A 313 -15.63 -23.26 -5.90
N HIS A 314 -14.36 -23.24 -6.32
CA HIS A 314 -13.49 -22.08 -6.20
C HIS A 314 -13.16 -21.38 -7.53
N GLY A 315 -13.96 -21.61 -8.57
CA GLY A 315 -13.86 -20.90 -9.85
C GLY A 315 -12.64 -21.28 -10.71
N LEU A 316 -12.13 -22.50 -10.55
CA LEU A 316 -10.97 -23.03 -11.27
C LEU A 316 -11.34 -24.06 -12.35
N SER A 317 -12.61 -24.13 -12.73
CA SER A 317 -13.10 -25.09 -13.74
C SER A 317 -12.42 -24.98 -15.10
N GLU A 318 -11.98 -23.78 -15.50
CA GLU A 318 -11.28 -23.58 -16.77
C GLU A 318 -9.88 -24.20 -16.77
N LEU A 319 -9.09 -23.95 -15.72
CA LEU A 319 -7.76 -24.57 -15.54
C LEU A 319 -7.85 -26.10 -15.58
N MET A 320 -8.90 -26.63 -14.97
CA MET A 320 -9.19 -28.06 -14.91
C MET A 320 -9.47 -28.67 -16.27
N LEU A 321 -10.12 -27.93 -17.18
CA LEU A 321 -10.39 -28.38 -18.54
C LEU A 321 -9.12 -28.36 -19.41
N GLU A 322 -8.24 -27.37 -19.20
CA GLU A 322 -6.96 -27.29 -19.93
C GLU A 322 -5.96 -28.38 -19.53
N GLU A 323 -5.98 -28.79 -18.25
CA GLU A 323 -4.97 -29.70 -17.66
C GLU A 323 -5.49 -31.15 -17.50
N ASN A 324 -6.57 -31.52 -18.20
CA ASN A 324 -7.18 -32.87 -18.22
C ASN A 324 -7.67 -33.42 -16.86
N GLY A 325 -8.03 -32.56 -15.91
CA GLY A 325 -8.57 -32.98 -14.62
C GLY A 325 -7.65 -32.71 -13.42
N ALA A 326 -8.17 -32.94 -12.21
CA ALA A 326 -7.48 -32.57 -10.97
C ALA A 326 -6.26 -33.45 -10.76
N TYR A 327 -6.37 -34.73 -11.14
CA TYR A 327 -5.33 -35.71 -10.92
C TYR A 327 -4.02 -35.32 -11.61
N ASP A 328 -4.06 -35.04 -12.91
CA ASP A 328 -2.89 -34.69 -13.71
C ASP A 328 -2.33 -33.32 -13.29
N LEU A 329 -3.21 -32.33 -13.08
CA LEU A 329 -2.83 -31.01 -12.58
C LEU A 329 -2.14 -31.07 -11.22
N ASN A 330 -2.69 -31.82 -10.26
CA ASN A 330 -2.14 -31.95 -8.92
C ASN A 330 -0.74 -32.57 -8.96
N ILE A 331 -0.53 -33.61 -9.78
CA ILE A 331 0.78 -34.26 -9.94
C ILE A 331 1.77 -33.29 -10.58
N LYS A 332 1.36 -32.58 -11.63
CA LYS A 332 2.19 -31.58 -12.32
C LYS A 332 2.68 -30.51 -11.34
N ILE A 333 1.77 -29.90 -10.57
CA ILE A 333 2.13 -28.85 -9.60
C ILE A 333 2.91 -29.41 -8.41
N PHE A 334 2.54 -30.60 -7.91
CA PHE A 334 3.30 -31.25 -6.83
C PHE A 334 4.75 -31.50 -7.24
N ASN A 335 4.98 -32.08 -8.43
CA ASN A 335 6.32 -32.32 -8.94
C ASN A 335 7.09 -31.01 -9.11
N ARG A 336 6.44 -29.97 -9.67
CA ARG A 336 7.04 -28.64 -9.79
C ARG A 336 7.53 -28.10 -8.43
N LEU A 337 6.71 -28.20 -7.38
CA LEU A 337 7.10 -27.75 -6.04
C LEU A 337 8.15 -28.66 -5.41
N GLN A 338 8.04 -29.97 -5.58
CA GLN A 338 9.02 -30.94 -5.08
C GLN A 338 10.40 -30.74 -5.71
N HIS A 339 10.44 -30.34 -6.99
CA HIS A 339 11.65 -30.00 -7.72
C HIS A 339 12.36 -28.74 -7.21
N THR A 340 11.68 -27.86 -6.45
CA THR A 340 12.36 -26.71 -5.81
C THR A 340 13.06 -27.10 -4.50
N ILE A 341 12.75 -28.27 -3.93
CA ILE A 341 13.34 -28.76 -2.68
C ILE A 341 14.68 -29.45 -2.99
N THR A 342 15.77 -28.90 -2.47
CA THR A 342 17.11 -29.47 -2.65
C THR A 342 17.93 -29.42 -1.38
N GLY A 343 18.70 -30.49 -1.12
CA GLY A 343 19.78 -30.49 -0.14
C GLY A 343 21.12 -29.97 -0.69
N TRP A 344 21.13 -29.54 -1.96
CA TRP A 344 22.29 -29.03 -2.68
C TRP A 344 22.01 -27.62 -3.17
N PRO A 345 22.03 -26.62 -2.27
CA PRO A 345 21.69 -25.23 -2.60
C PRO A 345 22.61 -24.61 -3.65
N GLY A 346 23.86 -25.08 -3.76
CA GLY A 346 24.80 -24.68 -4.81
C GLY A 346 24.80 -25.59 -6.04
N GLY A 347 23.82 -26.50 -6.16
CA GLY A 347 23.76 -27.53 -7.19
C GLY A 347 24.63 -28.76 -6.87
N LYS A 348 24.27 -29.91 -7.43
CA LYS A 348 24.99 -31.17 -7.20
C LYS A 348 25.84 -31.51 -8.43
N ALA A 349 27.15 -31.55 -8.24
CA ALA A 349 28.08 -31.87 -9.32
C ALA A 349 27.93 -33.32 -9.80
N GLY A 350 28.05 -33.54 -11.13
CA GLY A 350 28.04 -34.88 -11.72
C GLY A 350 26.71 -35.63 -11.62
N SER A 351 25.62 -34.92 -11.32
CA SER A 351 24.26 -35.48 -11.33
C SER A 351 23.39 -34.76 -12.34
N ASP A 352 22.33 -35.44 -12.80
CA ASP A 352 21.27 -34.80 -13.56
C ASP A 352 20.61 -33.68 -12.75
N ASP A 353 20.50 -32.52 -13.39
CA ASP A 353 19.93 -31.28 -12.88
C ASP A 353 18.68 -30.84 -13.66
N SER A 354 18.17 -31.68 -14.57
CA SER A 354 16.97 -31.41 -15.38
C SER A 354 15.74 -30.96 -14.56
N THR A 355 15.62 -31.44 -13.32
CA THR A 355 14.52 -31.14 -12.40
C THR A 355 14.99 -30.49 -11.09
N ARG A 356 16.23 -29.99 -11.02
CA ARG A 356 16.77 -29.36 -9.82
C ARG A 356 16.70 -27.84 -9.95
N PRO A 357 16.59 -27.10 -8.83
CA PRO A 357 16.46 -25.66 -8.90
C PRO A 357 17.78 -24.98 -9.28
N GLU A 358 18.91 -25.63 -9.04
CA GLU A 358 20.24 -25.10 -9.29
C GLU A 358 21.05 -26.04 -10.18
N ARG A 359 21.71 -25.44 -11.18
CA ARG A 359 22.57 -26.10 -12.16
C ARG A 359 23.71 -26.91 -11.53
N ALA A 360 24.06 -28.05 -12.11
CA ALA A 360 25.17 -28.89 -11.69
C ALA A 360 26.53 -28.24 -11.96
N ASN A 361 26.64 -27.44 -13.04
CA ASN A 361 27.88 -26.83 -13.49
C ASN A 361 27.86 -25.28 -13.40
N PRO A 362 28.95 -24.64 -12.95
CA PRO A 362 30.20 -25.25 -12.47
C PRO A 362 30.00 -25.95 -11.11
N ALA A 363 30.82 -26.98 -10.85
CA ALA A 363 30.73 -27.81 -9.65
C ALA A 363 30.99 -27.03 -8.34
N ARG A 364 31.82 -25.99 -8.41
CA ARG A 364 32.01 -25.00 -7.33
C ARG A 364 31.57 -23.64 -7.86
N LYS A 365 30.86 -22.90 -7.02
CA LYS A 365 30.23 -21.63 -7.37
C LYS A 365 30.63 -20.57 -6.35
N ARG A 366 30.62 -19.32 -6.79
CA ARG A 366 30.63 -18.17 -5.89
C ARG A 366 29.20 -17.84 -5.51
N CYS A 367 28.92 -17.81 -4.22
CA CYS A 367 27.61 -17.55 -3.65
C CYS A 367 27.70 -16.27 -2.81
N ILE A 368 26.78 -15.33 -3.02
CA ILE A 368 26.64 -14.13 -2.19
C ILE A 368 25.32 -14.24 -1.44
N ILE A 369 25.37 -14.17 -0.12
CA ILE A 369 24.19 -14.17 0.75
C ILE A 369 23.97 -12.74 1.22
N PHE A 370 22.80 -12.18 0.91
CA PHE A 370 22.37 -10.92 1.48
C PHE A 370 21.66 -11.19 2.79
N SER A 371 22.20 -10.64 3.88
CA SER A 371 21.59 -10.75 5.20
C SER A 371 21.21 -9.36 5.71
N PRO A 372 19.97 -9.12 6.15
CA PRO A 372 19.58 -7.82 6.70
C PRO A 372 20.25 -7.52 8.05
N HIS A 373 20.64 -8.57 8.80
CA HIS A 373 21.34 -8.45 10.08
C HIS A 373 22.40 -9.57 10.25
N PRO A 374 23.50 -9.34 11.00
CA PRO A 374 24.50 -10.38 11.32
C PRO A 374 24.01 -11.61 12.09
N ASP A 375 22.84 -11.52 12.72
CA ASP A 375 22.26 -12.69 13.42
C ASP A 375 21.37 -13.54 12.49
N ASP A 376 20.83 -12.94 11.42
CA ASP A 376 19.82 -13.58 10.57
C ASP A 376 20.43 -14.62 9.61
N ASP A 377 21.68 -14.45 9.19
CA ASP A 377 22.36 -15.43 8.34
C ASP A 377 22.59 -16.75 9.08
N VAL A 378 22.87 -16.69 10.39
CA VAL A 378 23.02 -17.86 11.26
C VAL A 378 21.66 -18.44 11.67
N ILE A 379 20.72 -17.60 12.11
CA ILE A 379 19.43 -18.06 12.68
C ILE A 379 18.46 -18.53 11.59
N SER A 380 18.34 -17.79 10.49
CA SER A 380 17.33 -18.06 9.46
C SER A 380 17.87 -18.91 8.31
N MET A 381 19.13 -18.72 7.93
CA MET A 381 19.76 -19.38 6.78
C MET A 381 20.95 -20.28 7.15
N GLY A 382 21.22 -20.50 8.44
CA GLY A 382 22.43 -21.19 8.90
C GLY A 382 22.61 -22.58 8.30
N GLY A 383 21.54 -23.36 8.16
CA GLY A 383 21.60 -24.68 7.53
C GLY A 383 22.01 -24.64 6.06
N THR A 384 21.43 -23.72 5.28
CA THR A 384 21.78 -23.51 3.86
C THR A 384 23.21 -22.98 3.73
N PHE A 385 23.59 -22.04 4.58
CA PHE A 385 24.93 -21.47 4.64
C PHE A 385 25.99 -22.53 4.91
N MET A 386 25.80 -23.34 5.96
CA MET A 386 26.68 -24.47 6.29
C MET A 386 26.79 -25.45 5.12
N ARG A 387 25.67 -25.79 4.47
CA ARG A 387 25.67 -26.72 3.33
C ARG A 387 26.47 -26.20 2.15
N LEU A 388 26.36 -24.90 1.83
CA LEU A 388 27.18 -24.30 0.77
C LEU A 388 28.68 -24.39 1.08
N VAL A 389 29.07 -24.14 2.33
CA VAL A 389 30.47 -24.25 2.77
C VAL A 389 30.95 -25.70 2.76
N GLU A 390 30.18 -26.65 3.29
CA GLU A 390 30.47 -28.09 3.26
C GLU A 390 30.64 -28.61 1.83
N GLN A 391 29.84 -28.09 0.90
CA GLN A 391 29.91 -28.39 -0.54
C GLN A 391 31.06 -27.68 -1.27
N LYS A 392 31.91 -26.93 -0.53
CA LYS A 392 33.11 -26.23 -1.01
C LYS A 392 32.81 -25.12 -2.02
N HIS A 393 31.66 -24.46 -1.90
CA HIS A 393 31.38 -23.22 -2.62
C HIS A 393 32.17 -22.05 -2.01
N ASP A 394 32.43 -21.03 -2.80
CA ASP A 394 33.06 -19.76 -2.40
C ASP A 394 31.94 -18.83 -1.89
N VAL A 395 31.67 -18.87 -0.58
CA VAL A 395 30.50 -18.20 0.01
C VAL A 395 30.90 -16.89 0.68
N HIS A 396 30.22 -15.81 0.32
CA HIS A 396 30.39 -14.47 0.86
C HIS A 396 29.06 -14.01 1.46
N VAL A 397 29.12 -13.32 2.59
CA VAL A 397 27.93 -12.69 3.20
C VAL A 397 28.06 -11.18 3.08
N ALA A 398 27.00 -10.53 2.60
CA ALA A 398 26.88 -9.09 2.49
C ALA A 398 25.77 -8.64 3.45
N TYR A 399 26.17 -8.02 4.58
CA TYR A 399 25.24 -7.48 5.55
C TYR A 399 24.65 -6.16 5.05
N GLN A 400 23.33 -6.10 4.91
CA GLN A 400 22.58 -4.95 4.43
C GLN A 400 22.26 -4.02 5.60
N THR A 401 23.30 -3.50 6.26
CA THR A 401 23.14 -2.65 7.44
C THR A 401 22.76 -1.22 7.05
N SER A 402 21.68 -0.69 7.61
CA SER A 402 21.29 0.71 7.47
C SER A 402 21.97 1.58 8.53
N GLY A 403 23.29 1.77 8.44
CA GLY A 403 24.04 2.68 9.34
C GLY A 403 24.22 2.18 10.78
N ASN A 404 25.42 2.46 11.32
CA ASN A 404 26.01 2.06 12.60
C ASN A 404 25.51 0.75 13.25
N ILE A 405 26.25 -0.32 12.96
CA ILE A 405 26.38 -1.51 13.82
C ILE A 405 26.96 -1.07 15.17
#